data_AF-A0AAV3WIF3-F1
#
_entry.id   AF-A0AAV3WIF3-F1
#
_cell.length_a   1.000
_cell.length_b   1.000
_cell.length_c   1.000
_cell.angle_alpha   90.00
_cell.angle_beta   90.00
_cell.angle_gamma   90.00
#
_symmetry.space_group_name_H-M   'P 1'
#
loop_
_entity.id
_entity.type
_entity.pdbx_description
1 polymer ?
#
loop_
_entity_poly.entity_id
_entity_poly.type
_entity_poly.pdbx_seq_one_letter_code
_entity_poly.pdbx_strand_id
1 'polypeptide(L)'
;MLWTYRIFHDKDGYCIRVVYYERDGTLISYQKDPAMPTGATAQELLQDIEAFKQAFELPILTMEELDTKIASYPPKPKKDRSQNKTLDQVMTELDNEFEVETSERH
;
A
#
# COMPACT_ATOMS: atom_id res chain seq x y z
N MET A 1 0.33 1.90 5.14
CA MET A 1 -0.06 1.94 3.73
C MET A 1 -1.27 1.04 3.60
N LEU A 2 -2.39 1.63 3.23
CA LEU A 2 -3.65 0.95 2.99
C LEU A 2 -3.90 0.99 1.49
N TRP A 3 -4.53 -0.05 0.95
CA TRP A 3 -4.95 -0.09 -0.43
C TRP A 3 -6.42 -0.47 -0.49
N THR A 4 -7.12 0.01 -1.52
CA THR A 4 -8.52 -0.34 -1.75
C THR A 4 -8.81 -0.30 -3.24
N TYR A 5 -9.85 -1.01 -3.66
CA TYR A 5 -10.35 -0.96 -5.02
C TYR A 5 -11.32 0.21 -5.17
N ARG A 6 -11.16 0.99 -6.23
CA ARG A 6 -12.09 2.05 -6.60
C ARG A 6 -12.48 1.91 -8.05
N ILE A 7 -13.73 2.28 -8.35
CA ILE A 7 -14.22 2.40 -9.72
C ILE A 7 -13.78 3.74 -10.29
N PHE A 8 -13.20 3.69 -11.46
CA PHE A 8 -12.79 4.84 -12.25
C PHE A 8 -13.63 4.93 -13.50
N HIS A 9 -14.06 6.15 -13.80
CA HIS A 9 -14.57 6.51 -15.10
C HIS A 9 -13.42 7.12 -15.92
N ASP A 10 -13.08 6.46 -17.02
CA ASP A 10 -12.16 7.00 -18.03
C ASP A 10 -12.89 7.33 -19.34
N LYS A 11 -12.20 7.94 -20.31
CA LYS A 11 -12.76 8.29 -21.62
C LYS A 11 -13.24 7.07 -22.40
N ASP A 12 -12.61 5.91 -22.18
CA ASP A 12 -12.93 4.64 -22.83
C ASP A 12 -13.94 3.77 -22.05
N GLY A 13 -14.36 4.18 -20.85
CA GLY A 13 -15.37 3.49 -20.05
C GLY A 13 -15.04 3.33 -18.56
N TYR A 14 -15.69 2.38 -17.89
CA TYR A 14 -15.49 2.11 -16.47
C TYR A 14 -14.44 1.02 -16.23
N CYS A 15 -13.53 1.25 -15.29
CA CYS A 15 -12.53 0.28 -14.89
C CYS A 15 -12.31 0.31 -13.37
N ILE A 16 -11.83 -0.79 -12.80
CA ILE A 16 -11.48 -0.89 -11.38
C ILE A 16 -9.97 -0.72 -11.26
N ARG A 17 -9.51 0.09 -10.31
CA ARG A 17 -8.08 0.33 -10.07
C ARG A 17 -7.77 0.29 -8.58
N VAL A 18 -6.54 -0.05 -8.27
CA VAL A 18 -6.02 -0.01 -6.91
C VAL A 18 -5.63 1.43 -6.55
N VAL A 19 -6.13 1.90 -5.40
CA VAL A 19 -5.82 3.21 -4.86
C VAL A 19 -5.11 3.05 -3.53
N TYR A 20 -3.99 3.75 -3.38
CA TYR A 20 -3.13 3.70 -2.20
C TYR A 20 -3.35 4.91 -1.31
N TYR A 21 -3.60 4.61 -0.04
CA TYR A 21 -3.75 5.58 1.02
C TYR A 21 -2.65 5.40 2.07
N GLU A 22 -2.28 6.51 2.68
CA GLU A 22 -1.47 6.54 3.88
C GLU A 22 -2.34 6.16 5.10
N ARG A 23 -1.72 5.84 6.25
CA ARG A 23 -2.47 5.42 7.46
C ARG A 23 -3.37 6.52 8.02
N ASP A 24 -3.12 7.77 7.66
CA ASP A 24 -3.94 8.95 7.99
C ASP A 24 -5.11 9.16 7.01
N GLY A 25 -5.26 8.29 6.00
CA GLY A 25 -6.27 8.42 4.95
C GLY A 25 -5.88 9.35 3.80
N THR A 26 -4.65 9.89 3.80
CA THR A 26 -4.14 10.71 2.70
C THR A 26 -3.94 9.84 1.45
N LEU A 27 -4.54 10.23 0.33
CA LEU A 27 -4.32 9.59 -0.95
C LEU A 27 -2.87 9.80 -1.40
N ILE A 28 -2.16 8.70 -1.67
CA ILE A 28 -0.75 8.74 -2.09
C ILE A 28 -0.65 8.62 -3.61
N SER A 29 -1.26 7.57 -4.17
CA SER A 29 -1.14 7.20 -5.58
C SER A 29 -2.22 6.18 -5.97
N TYR A 30 -2.30 5.86 -7.25
CA TYR A 30 -3.17 4.82 -7.78
C TYR A 30 -2.47 4.05 -8.91
N GLN A 31 -2.95 2.84 -9.21
CA GLN A 31 -2.42 2.02 -10.30
C GLN A 31 -2.95 2.50 -11.66
N LYS A 32 -2.03 2.75 -12.60
CA LYS A 32 -2.33 3.19 -13.97
C LYS A 32 -2.88 2.10 -14.88
N ASP A 33 -2.75 0.85 -14.49
CA ASP A 33 -3.40 -0.28 -15.16
C ASP A 33 -4.63 -0.73 -14.37
N PRO A 34 -5.70 -1.19 -15.05
CA PRO A 34 -6.84 -1.78 -14.39
C PRO A 34 -6.44 -2.98 -13.52
N ALA A 35 -7.08 -3.11 -12.37
CA ALA A 35 -6.93 -4.26 -11.50
C ALA A 35 -7.63 -5.47 -12.15
N MET A 36 -6.95 -6.61 -12.18
CA MET A 36 -7.54 -7.89 -12.60
C MET A 36 -7.70 -8.78 -11.38
N PRO A 37 -8.84 -9.47 -11.22
CA PRO A 37 -9.04 -10.35 -10.10
C PRO A 37 -8.12 -11.58 -10.24
N THR A 38 -7.39 -11.92 -9.19
CA THR A 38 -6.45 -13.05 -9.21
C THR A 38 -6.54 -13.88 -7.93
N GLY A 39 -6.28 -15.18 -8.03
CA GLY A 39 -6.24 -16.08 -6.89
C GLY A 39 -5.56 -17.39 -7.27
N ALA A 40 -4.81 -17.98 -6.34
CA ALA A 40 -4.24 -19.32 -6.52
C ALA A 40 -5.33 -20.39 -6.37
N THR A 41 -6.41 -20.07 -5.66
CA THR A 41 -7.62 -20.89 -5.54
C THR A 41 -8.87 -20.15 -6.03
N ALA A 42 -9.92 -20.90 -6.36
CA ALA A 42 -11.21 -20.31 -6.75
C ALA A 42 -11.83 -19.44 -5.62
N GLN A 43 -11.56 -19.78 -4.37
CA GLN A 43 -12.05 -19.02 -3.22
C GLN A 43 -11.35 -17.67 -3.08
N GLU A 44 -10.04 -17.61 -3.29
CA GLU A 44 -9.30 -16.35 -3.31
C GLU A 44 -9.76 -15.46 -4.46
N LEU A 45 -9.98 -16.05 -5.65
CA LEU A 45 -10.51 -15.31 -6.79
C LEU A 45 -11.91 -14.74 -6.49
N LEU A 46 -12.76 -15.51 -5.82
CA LEU A 46 -14.09 -15.06 -5.43
C LEU A 46 -14.02 -13.90 -4.43
N GLN A 47 -13.13 -13.98 -3.43
CA GLN A 47 -12.91 -12.90 -2.46
C GLN A 47 -12.46 -11.61 -3.15
N ASP A 48 -11.60 -11.70 -4.16
CA ASP A 48 -11.14 -10.55 -4.92
C ASP A 48 -12.28 -9.93 -5.74
N ILE A 49 -13.14 -10.76 -6.34
CA ILE A 49 -14.36 -10.31 -7.01
C ILE A 49 -15.34 -9.64 -6.03
N GLU A 50 -15.49 -10.16 -4.80
CA GLU A 50 -16.31 -9.52 -3.77
C GLU A 50 -15.75 -8.17 -3.36
N ALA A 51 -14.43 -8.04 -3.23
CA ALA A 51 -13.78 -6.76 -2.99
C ALA A 51 -14.01 -5.77 -4.14
N PHE A 52 -14.04 -6.26 -5.40
CA PHE A 52 -14.39 -5.44 -6.56
C PHE A 52 -15.86 -4.99 -6.50
N LYS A 53 -16.78 -5.85 -6.05
CA LYS A 53 -18.18 -5.47 -5.85
C LYS A 53 -18.32 -4.37 -4.79
N GLN A 54 -17.59 -4.47 -3.68
CA GLN A 54 -17.58 -3.44 -2.65
C GLN A 54 -17.07 -2.09 -3.17
N ALA A 55 -16.20 -2.08 -4.19
CA ALA A 55 -15.75 -0.83 -4.80
C ALA A 55 -16.90 -0.04 -5.45
N PHE A 56 -17.97 -0.69 -5.91
CA PHE A 56 -19.16 -0.01 -6.47
C PHE A 56 -20.03 0.67 -5.42
N GLU A 57 -19.90 0.30 -4.15
CA GLU A 57 -20.59 0.99 -3.05
C GLU A 57 -19.94 2.34 -2.72
N LEU A 58 -18.72 2.55 -3.21
CA LEU A 58 -17.96 3.77 -3.03
C LEU A 58 -18.14 4.69 -4.25
N PRO A 59 -18.02 6.03 -4.08
CA PRO A 59 -18.25 6.98 -5.17
C PRO A 59 -17.26 6.76 -6.33
N ILE A 60 -17.77 6.72 -7.56
CA ILE A 60 -16.95 6.59 -8.77
C ILE A 60 -16.04 7.81 -8.89
N LEU A 61 -14.77 7.59 -9.19
CA LEU A 61 -13.74 8.63 -9.30
C LEU A 61 -13.32 8.84 -10.75
N THR A 62 -12.80 10.02 -11.06
CA THR A 62 -12.11 10.29 -12.33
C THR A 62 -10.61 10.45 -12.11
N MET A 63 -9.81 10.21 -13.16
CA MET A 63 -8.35 10.41 -13.08
C MET A 63 -8.01 11.87 -12.79
N GLU A 64 -8.71 12.81 -13.42
CA GLU A 64 -8.50 14.26 -13.25
C GLU A 64 -8.72 14.71 -11.79
N GLU A 65 -9.77 14.22 -11.13
CA GLU A 65 -10.03 14.52 -9.71
C GLU A 65 -8.92 13.98 -8.80
N LEU A 66 -8.44 12.76 -9.08
CA LEU A 66 -7.37 12.14 -8.29
C LEU A 66 -6.03 12.81 -8.51
N ASP A 67 -5.66 13.13 -9.75
CA ASP A 67 -4.43 13.85 -10.06
C ASP A 67 -4.44 15.25 -9.41
N THR A 68 -5.57 15.94 -9.45
CA THR A 68 -5.74 17.23 -8.76
C THR A 68 -5.56 17.06 -7.25
N LYS A 69 -6.14 16.01 -6.67
CA LYS A 69 -6.04 15.73 -5.23
C LYS A 69 -4.61 15.38 -4.84
N ILE A 70 -3.91 14.53 -5.61
CA ILE A 70 -2.51 14.18 -5.38
C ILE A 70 -1.62 15.43 -5.50
N ALA A 71 -1.82 16.26 -6.53
CA ALA A 71 -1.07 17.49 -6.74
C ALA A 71 -1.33 18.55 -5.66
N SER A 72 -2.49 18.52 -5.00
CA SER A 72 -2.84 19.45 -3.92
C SER A 72 -2.11 19.15 -2.60
N TYR A 73 -1.57 17.94 -2.42
CA TYR A 73 -0.82 17.63 -1.22
C TYR A 73 0.60 18.23 -1.30
N PRO A 74 1.06 18.92 -0.24
CA PRO A 74 2.43 19.39 -0.21
C PRO A 74 3.38 18.19 -0.34
N PRO A 75 4.50 18.32 -1.08
CA PRO A 75 5.46 17.23 -1.21
C PRO A 75 5.88 16.80 0.19
N LYS A 76 5.58 15.55 0.56
CA LYS A 76 6.03 14.99 1.84
C LYS A 76 7.56 15.14 1.88
N PRO A 77 8.13 15.64 2.99
CA PRO A 77 9.57 15.71 3.14
C PRO A 77 10.14 14.30 2.92
N LYS A 78 11.13 14.18 2.05
CA LYS A 78 11.84 12.91 1.82
C LYS A 78 12.30 12.42 3.19
N LYS A 79 11.74 11.29 3.64
CA LYS A 79 12.18 10.65 4.87
C LYS A 79 13.66 10.34 4.68
N ASP A 80 14.50 11.01 5.47
CA ASP A 80 15.94 10.88 5.39
C ASP A 80 16.33 9.42 5.67
N ARG A 81 16.69 8.70 4.61
CA ARG A 81 17.05 7.27 4.69
C ARG A 81 18.40 7.05 5.38
N SER A 82 19.12 8.10 5.78
CA SER A 82 20.36 7.98 6.55
C SER A 82 20.14 7.38 7.94
N GLN A 83 18.90 7.34 8.44
CA GLN A 83 18.57 6.75 9.74
C GLN A 83 18.20 5.25 9.67
N ASN A 84 18.16 4.62 8.49
CA ASN A 84 17.89 3.19 8.41
C ASN A 84 19.16 2.42 8.78
N LYS A 85 19.10 1.66 9.88
CA LYS A 85 20.16 0.71 10.24
C LYS A 85 20.38 -0.27 9.08
N THR A 86 21.63 -0.51 8.72
CA THR A 86 21.98 -1.49 7.71
C THR A 86 21.73 -2.90 8.26
N LEU A 87 21.50 -3.87 7.37
CA LEU A 87 21.29 -5.28 7.77
C LEU A 87 22.42 -5.80 8.66
N ASP A 88 23.65 -5.35 8.40
CA ASP A 88 24.86 -5.64 9.17
C ASP A 88 24.81 -5.11 10.62
N GLN A 89 24.27 -3.89 10.81
CA GLN A 89 24.05 -3.32 12.15
C GLN A 89 22.98 -4.09 12.93
N VAL A 90 21.93 -4.57 12.26
CA VAL A 90 20.87 -5.37 12.91
C VAL A 90 21.41 -6.74 13.32
N MET A 91 22.22 -7.39 12.48
CA MET A 91 22.85 -8.68 12.81
C MET A 91 23.83 -8.54 13.99
N THR A 92 24.62 -7.46 14.00
CA THR A 92 25.57 -7.19 15.09
C THR A 92 24.88 -6.92 16.43
N GLU A 93 23.74 -6.23 16.43
CA GLU A 93 22.95 -5.99 17.65
C GLU A 93 22.31 -7.28 18.19
N LEU A 94 21.84 -8.16 17.29
CA LEU A 94 21.30 -9.47 17.66
C LEU A 94 22.37 -10.41 18.24
N ASP A 95 23.58 -10.42 17.68
CA ASP A 95 24.69 -11.22 18.22
C ASP A 95 25.13 -10.72 19.61
N ASN A 96 25.13 -9.39 19.84
CA ASN A 96 25.45 -8.82 21.15
C ASN A 96 24.37 -9.11 22.22
N GLU A 97 23.09 -9.19 21.87
CA GLU A 97 22.03 -9.59 22.82
C GLU A 97 22.14 -11.06 23.24
N PHE A 98 22.66 -11.94 22.37
CA PHE A 98 22.85 -13.36 22.68
C PHE A 98 24.03 -13.64 23.62
N GLU A 99 25.10 -12.83 23.62
CA GLU A 99 26.24 -13.03 24.51
C GLU A 99 25.96 -12.60 25.97
N VAL A 100 25.12 -11.58 26.19
CA VAL A 100 24.83 -11.06 27.54
C VAL A 100 24.00 -12.04 28.36
N GLU A 101 23.08 -12.80 27.74
CA GLU A 101 22.21 -13.74 28.47
C GLU A 101 22.93 -15.04 28.91
N THR A 102 24.03 -15.41 28.26
CA THR A 102 24.80 -16.61 28.64
C THR A 102 25.77 -16.40 29.81
N SER A 103 26.07 -15.15 30.19
CA SER A 103 27.04 -14.84 31.24
C SER A 103 26.44 -14.65 32.65
N GLU A 104 25.10 -14.67 32.79
CA GLU A 104 24.40 -14.63 34.10
C GLU A 104 24.01 -16.02 34.63
N ARG A 105 24.36 -17.11 33.94
CA ARG A 105 24.25 -18.49 34.47
C ARG A 105 25.62 -19.14 34.67
N HIS A 106 26.40 -18.60 35.61
CA HIS A 106 27.44 -19.38 36.29
C HIS A 106 27.58 -18.96 37.75
#